data_AF-A0A3N5ZE53-F1
#
_entry.id   AF-A0A3N5ZE53-F1
#
_cell.length_a   1.000
_cell.length_b   1.000
_cell.length_c   1.000
_cell.angle_alpha   90.00
_cell.angle_beta   90.00
_cell.angle_gamma   90.00
#
_symmetry.space_group_name_H-M   'P 1'
#
loop_
_entity.id
_entity.type
_entity.pdbx_description
1 polymer ?
#
loop_
_entity_poly.entity_id
_entity_poly.type
_entity_poly.pdbx_seq_one_letter_code
_entity_poly.pdbx_strand_id
1 'polypeptide(L)' 'MPSQPTRDKGELLPGTLEMLILTTLSREPLHGYAIARKIRECSDDQLRVEEGSLYPALQRMLVAGWIQGAWAVSSRNRR' A
#
# COMPACT_ATOMS: atom_id res chain seq x y z
N MET A 1 23.82 31.96 0.05
CA MET A 1 23.51 30.64 -0.53
C MET A 1 22.02 30.40 -0.34
N PRO A 2 21.19 30.34 -1.40
CA PRO A 2 19.79 29.99 -1.20
C PRO A 2 19.70 28.48 -0.89
N SER A 3 19.06 28.18 0.23
CA SER A 3 18.73 26.84 0.71
C SER A 3 17.92 26.09 -0.34
N GLN A 4 18.37 24.89 -0.72
CA GLN A 4 17.58 23.97 -1.55
C GLN A 4 16.21 23.75 -0.88
N PRO A 5 15.09 23.84 -1.61
CA PRO A 5 13.79 23.47 -1.05
C PRO A 5 13.85 21.99 -0.70
N THR A 6 13.62 21.66 0.57
CA THR A 6 13.37 20.28 1.00
C THR A 6 12.17 19.80 0.20
N ARG A 7 12.41 18.86 -0.73
CA ARG A 7 11.36 18.22 -1.52
C ARG A 7 10.31 17.70 -0.54
N ASP A 8 9.16 18.36 -0.49
CA ASP A 8 7.99 17.89 0.24
C ASP A 8 7.76 16.44 -0.19
N LYS A 9 7.96 15.51 0.73
CA LYS A 9 8.02 14.08 0.46
C LYS A 9 6.59 13.57 0.23
N GLY A 10 5.96 14.01 -0.87
CA GLY A 10 4.72 13.50 -1.44
C GLY A 10 3.75 12.96 -0.39
N GLU A 11 3.42 13.78 0.61
CA GLU A 11 2.53 13.35 1.68
C GLU A 11 1.16 13.08 1.04
N LEU A 12 0.77 11.81 1.03
CA LEU A 12 -0.49 11.40 0.42
C LEU A 12 -1.62 12.12 1.14
N LEU A 13 -2.53 12.73 0.37
CA LEU A 13 -3.74 13.31 0.93
C LEU A 13 -4.46 12.24 1.77
N PRO A 14 -5.07 12.61 2.92
CA PRO A 14 -5.80 11.66 3.76
C PRO A 14 -6.76 10.80 2.95
N GLY A 15 -6.69 9.47 3.10
CA GLY A 15 -7.54 8.52 2.36
C GLY A 15 -7.01 8.08 0.98
N THR A 16 -5.96 8.72 0.44
CA THR A 16 -5.40 8.33 -0.87
C THR A 16 -4.81 6.94 -0.83
N LEU A 17 -4.10 6.59 0.25
CA LEU A 17 -3.52 5.26 0.41
C LEU A 17 -4.61 4.19 0.44
N GLU A 18 -5.68 4.41 1.20
CA GLU A 18 -6.84 3.52 1.26
C GLU A 18 -7.48 3.34 -0.13
N MET A 19 -7.63 4.41 -0.91
CA MET A 19 -8.15 4.34 -2.28
C MET A 19 -7.22 3.55 -3.20
N LEU A 20 -5.91 3.74 -3.11
CA LEU A 20 -4.92 2.97 -3.87
C LEU A 20 -4.96 1.49 -3.50
N ILE A 21 -5.12 1.16 -2.21
CA ILE A 21 -5.26 -0.22 -1.72
C ILE A 21 -6.53 -0.85 -2.31
N LEU A 22 -7.68 -0.18 -2.21
CA LEU A 22 -8.96 -0.69 -2.75
C LEU A 22 -8.90 -0.87 -4.27
N THR A 23 -8.32 0.10 -4.98
CA THR A 23 -8.14 0.03 -6.44
C THR A 23 -7.23 -1.11 -6.85
N THR A 24 -6.24 -1.44 -6.02
CA THR A 24 -5.34 -2.56 -6.25
C THR A 24 -6.06 -3.89 -6.00
N LEU A 25 -6.78 -4.00 -4.89
CA LEU A 25 -7.51 -5.21 -4.48
C LEU A 25 -8.76 -5.50 -5.32
N SER A 26 -9.33 -4.50 -5.99
CA SER A 26 -10.48 -4.70 -6.88
C SER A 26 -10.17 -5.57 -8.10
N ARG A 27 -8.88 -5.73 -8.43
CA ARG A 27 -8.42 -6.55 -9.57
C ARG A 27 -8.20 -8.00 -9.15
N GLU A 28 -7.56 -8.22 -8.01
CA GLU A 28 -7.27 -9.55 -7.47
C GLU A 28 -6.96 -9.48 -5.96
N PRO A 29 -7.21 -10.57 -5.19
CA PRO A 29 -6.77 -10.65 -3.80
C PRO A 29 -5.24 -10.68 -3.69
N LEU A 30 -4.66 -9.78 -2.90
CA LEU A 30 -3.22 -9.66 -2.72
C LEU A 30 -2.82 -9.63 -1.23
N HIS A 31 -1.62 -10.14 -0.96
CA HIS A 31 -0.97 -9.99 0.35
C HIS A 31 -0.39 -8.57 0.49
N GLY A 32 -0.20 -8.09 1.72
CA GLY A 32 0.29 -6.73 2.00
C GLY A 32 1.50 -6.30 1.14
N TYR A 33 2.57 -7.09 1.14
CA TYR A 33 3.75 -6.81 0.32
C TYR A 33 3.44 -6.68 -1.19
N ALA A 34 2.55 -7.53 -1.72
CA ALA A 34 2.18 -7.49 -3.12
C ALA A 34 1.37 -6.23 -3.46
N ILE A 35 0.58 -5.69 -2.53
CA ILE A 35 -0.12 -4.41 -2.69
C ILE A 35 0.87 -3.26 -2.86
N ALA A 36 1.85 -3.12 -1.95
CA ALA A 36 2.89 -2.08 -2.07
C ALA A 36 3.68 -2.20 -3.37
N ARG A 37 4.02 -3.43 -3.79
CA ARG A 37 4.68 -3.68 -5.06
C ARG A 37 3.82 -3.24 -6.24
N LYS A 38 2.53 -3.58 -6.24
CA LYS A 38 1.63 -3.27 -7.36
C LYS A 38 1.38 -1.77 -7.50
N ILE A 39 1.23 -1.04 -6.40
CA ILE A 39 1.09 0.43 -6.42
C ILE A 39 2.33 1.09 -7.05
N ARG A 40 3.53 0.60 -6.73
CA ARG A 40 4.78 1.08 -7.32
C ARG A 40 4.88 0.78 -8.81
N GLU A 41 4.58 -0.45 -9.21
CA GLU A 41 4.57 -0.86 -10.62
C GLU A 41 3.57 -0.03 -11.44
N CYS A 42 2.36 0.18 -10.93
CA CYS A 42 1.32 0.94 -11.63
C CYS A 42 1.56 2.45 -11.66
N SER A 43 2.54 2.95 -10.90
CA SER A 43 2.88 4.38 -10.85
C SER A 43 4.21 4.70 -11.52
N ASP A 44 4.79 3.78 -12.29
CA ASP A 44 6.11 3.93 -12.90
C ASP A 44 7.17 4.41 -11.90
N ASP A 45 7.23 3.74 -10.73
CA ASP A 45 8.13 4.02 -9.61
C ASP A 45 7.95 5.38 -8.90
N GLN A 46 6.93 6.17 -9.27
CA GLN A 46 6.65 7.47 -8.67
C GLN A 46 6.03 7.37 -7.27
N LEU A 47 5.19 6.35 -7.02
CA LEU A 47 4.57 6.14 -5.71
C LEU A 47 5.24 4.97 -4.99
N ARG A 48 5.85 5.28 -3.85
CA ARG A 48 6.47 4.30 -2.96
C ARG A 48 5.71 4.26 -1.64
N VAL A 49 4.94 3.20 -1.45
CA VAL A 49 4.25 2.93 -0.19
C VAL A 49 5.17 2.13 0.71
N GLU A 50 5.59 2.75 1.81
CA GLU A 50 6.39 2.10 2.84
C GLU A 50 5.52 1.14 3.67
N GLU A 51 6.12 0.05 4.16
CA GLU A 51 5.44 -0.93 5.02
C GLU A 51 4.87 -0.29 6.29
N GLY A 52 5.60 0.69 6.85
CA GLY A 52 5.20 1.45 8.02
C GLY A 52 3.92 2.27 7.82
N SER A 53 3.54 2.58 6.58
CA SER A 53 2.27 3.24 6.26
C SER A 53 1.20 2.25 5.82
N LEU A 54 1.60 1.21 5.07
CA LEU A 54 0.68 0.23 4.50
C LEU A 54 -0.03 -0.60 5.57
N TYR A 55 0.72 -1.24 6.46
CA TYR A 55 0.12 -2.19 7.40
C TYR A 55 -0.82 -1.52 8.40
N PRO A 56 -0.51 -0.34 8.97
CA PRO A 56 -1.48 0.40 9.76
C PRO A 56 -2.73 0.78 8.97
N ALA A 57 -2.62 1.16 7.70
CA ALA A 57 -3.78 1.45 6.85
C ALA A 57 -4.64 0.19 6.63
N LEU A 58 -4.03 -0.94 6.28
CA LEU A 58 -4.72 -2.22 6.15
C LEU A 58 -5.45 -2.62 7.43
N GLN A 59 -4.82 -2.43 8.59
CA GLN A 59 -5.46 -2.70 9.88
C GLN A 59 -6.66 -1.79 10.14
N ARG A 60 -6.55 -0.48 9.86
CA ARG A 60 -7.71 0.43 9.96
C ARG A 60 -8.85 0.01 9.02
N MET A 61 -8.53 -0.36 7.79
CA MET A 61 -9.52 -0.79 6.80
C MET A 61 -10.19 -2.12 7.17
N LEU A 62 -9.45 -3.06 7.77
CA LEU A 62 -10.00 -4.31 8.33
C LEU A 62 -10.97 -4.02 9.47
N VAL A 63 -10.57 -3.17 10.43
CA VAL A 63 -11.41 -2.78 11.57
C VAL A 63 -12.66 -2.01 11.10
N ALA A 64 -12.54 -1.19 10.06
CA ALA A 64 -13.67 -0.49 9.45
C ALA A 64 -14.58 -1.40 8.59
N GLY A 65 -14.20 -2.66 8.37
CA GLY A 65 -14.97 -3.61 7.57
C GLY A 65 -14.91 -3.37 6.06
N TRP A 66 -13.95 -2.57 5.58
CA TRP A 66 -13.80 -2.25 4.15
C TRP A 66 -13.11 -3.36 3.36
N ILE A 67 -12.27 -4.14 4.03
CA ILE A 67 -11.57 -5.29 3.47
C ILE A 67 -11.68 -6.47 4.41
N GLN A 68 -11.42 -7.68 3.90
CA GLN A 68 -11.36 -8.90 4.70
C GLN A 68 -10.01 -9.59 4.46
N GLY A 69 -9.42 -10.10 5.53
CA GLY A 69 -8.20 -10.90 5.47
C GLY A 69 -8.55 -12.38 5.42
N ALA A 70 -7.89 -13.13 4.55
CA ALA A 70 -7.93 -14.58 4.54
C ALA A 70 -6.52 -15.13 4.76
N TRP A 71 -6.40 -16.14 5.61
CA TRP A 71 -5.17 -16.93 5.72
C TRP A 71 -5.08 -17.84 4.48
N ALA A 72 -4.33 -17.39 3.48
CA ALA A 72 -3.94 -18.24 2.37
C ALA A 72 -2.59 -18.88 2.71
N VAL A 73 -2.52 -20.21 2.68
CA VAL A 73 -1.23 -20.90 2.67
C VAL A 73 -0.55 -20.51 1.37
N SER A 74 0.44 -19.62 1.43
CA SER A 74 1.18 -19.26 0.24
C SER A 74 1.79 -20.55 -0.31
N SER A 75 1.60 -20.84 -1.60
CA SER A 75 2.28 -21.92 -2.33
C SER A 75 3.79 -21.67 -2.49
N ARG A 76 4.37 -20.83 -1.63
CA ARG A 76 5.80 -20.69 -1.43
C ARG A 76 6.17 -21.45 -0.18
N ASN A 77 6.27 -22.77 -0.37
CA ASN A 77 7.05 -23.70 0.44
C ASN A 77 8.42 -23.05 0.78
N ARG A 78 8.53 -22.41 1.95
CA ARG A 78 9.77 -22.40 2.71
C ARG A 78 9.65 -23.54 3.73
N ARG A 79 10.43 -24.58 3.49
CA ARG A 79 10.97 -25.42 4.57
C ARG A 79 12.04 -24.62 5.30
#